data_AF-A0A224Z309-F1
#
_entry.id   AF-A0A224Z309-F1
#
_cell.length_a   1.000
_cell.length_b   1.000
_cell.length_c   1.000
_cell.angle_alpha   90.00
_cell.angle_beta   90.00
_cell.angle_gamma   90.00
#
_symmetry.space_group_name_H-M   'P 1'
#
loop_
_entity.id
_entity.type
_entity.pdbx_description
1 polymer ?
#
loop_
_entity_poly.entity_id
_entity_poly.type
_entity_poly.pdbx_seq_one_letter_code
_entity_poly.pdbx_strand_id
1 'polypeptide(L)'
;MHHILRGIVKSDSPEEVKRNLIENKLIPAASKPMNLNDCQSLLEVSWDLAISGDNGFLQNGGIQVFTAWCKHHRNALTRFFTHSHLTTALTSPEVIHKDKMLQLVAVVLTNIEDNPAFPKMCCVVQTHCVDYLDSCTEALSVTCAMVSLLERFPQCVPKKDQLGKLCSVLTHCVVAAPCPTQAEDLKPYIKDINSVAHFIKSLWTLSEVALRKTLDVVSAILTNSEDRFSPPLAAIVELLPPSLVSTATCSMSLSLSGSADVEPLVRASRRLLQCLAWPGMTSMHLWVTAALRGFVATGRFALITDLFESSVDMVFCRAVQPLTRKCAFPVLAFMLLSYQHSPALFHKILPHLPLFVKQLQNDPVLQELASLSYTMMYLHSGFPDLYDAVLDALKDVSAAAPSVDDMQQLLNQYRLASATERYMGGIVGEPPALVRREAELVGLLNLGNTCYANSVLQALYMTSRLRNQLLQSDTLPPGTILKSLQELFAFLALSQRPAVCPEDFLRTSKPPWFHQGEQQDCSEFLRYLVDSSHEEEKKTRLPTEWLTKCRADTHPGGLWGSCLHHLPLPYLQWREQE
;
A
#
# COMPACT_ATOMS: atom_id res chain seq x y z
N MET A 1 6.39 -33.27 -52.19
CA MET A 1 6.56 -32.02 -51.41
C MET A 1 7.18 -32.27 -50.04
N HIS A 2 6.70 -33.23 -49.24
CA HIS A 2 7.28 -33.54 -47.92
C HIS A 2 8.77 -33.92 -47.96
N HIS A 3 9.24 -34.65 -48.98
CA HIS A 3 10.68 -34.93 -49.18
C HIS A 3 11.51 -33.67 -49.44
N ILE A 4 10.95 -32.68 -50.14
CA ILE A 4 11.62 -31.40 -50.40
C ILE A 4 11.77 -30.63 -49.10
N LEU A 5 10.72 -30.56 -48.28
CA LEU A 5 10.78 -29.92 -46.96
C LEU A 5 11.82 -30.60 -46.06
N ARG A 6 11.82 -31.93 -45.97
CA ARG A 6 12.85 -32.68 -45.23
C ARG A 6 14.27 -32.42 -45.76
N GLY A 7 14.42 -32.31 -47.07
CA GLY A 7 15.69 -31.97 -47.73
C GLY A 7 16.17 -30.56 -47.38
N ILE A 8 15.27 -29.58 -47.38
CA ILE A 8 15.58 -28.19 -46.99
C ILE A 8 16.08 -28.14 -45.55
N VAL A 9 15.40 -28.82 -44.64
CA VAL A 9 15.78 -28.88 -43.21
C VAL A 9 17.18 -29.47 -43.03
N LYS A 10 17.49 -30.57 -43.73
CA LYS A 10 18.78 -31.28 -43.63
C LYS A 10 19.91 -30.65 -44.44
N SER A 11 19.63 -29.68 -45.30
CA SER A 11 20.64 -29.09 -46.19
C SER A 11 21.49 -28.03 -45.49
N ASP A 12 22.76 -27.90 -45.86
CA ASP A 12 23.65 -26.82 -45.41
C ASP A 12 23.51 -25.54 -46.26
N SER A 13 22.41 -25.41 -47.01
CA SER A 13 22.18 -24.25 -47.87
C SER A 13 21.94 -22.96 -47.05
N PRO A 14 22.33 -21.79 -47.57
CA PRO A 14 22.06 -20.51 -46.91
C PRO A 14 20.56 -20.30 -46.63
N GLU A 15 20.23 -19.62 -45.52
CA GLU A 15 18.84 -19.38 -45.11
C GLU A 15 18.01 -18.67 -46.19
N GLU A 16 18.62 -17.78 -46.97
CA GLU A 16 17.96 -17.08 -48.07
C GLU A 16 17.48 -18.04 -49.17
N VAL A 17 18.28 -19.05 -49.50
CA VAL A 17 17.92 -20.09 -50.47
C VAL A 17 16.80 -20.96 -49.92
N LYS A 18 16.90 -21.36 -48.64
CA LYS A 18 15.85 -22.13 -47.96
C LYS A 18 14.53 -21.35 -47.91
N ARG A 19 14.58 -20.05 -47.61
CA ARG A 19 13.43 -19.14 -47.56
C ARG A 19 12.76 -19.05 -48.92
N ASN A 20 13.54 -18.83 -49.98
CA ASN A 20 13.03 -18.74 -51.35
C ASN A 20 12.32 -20.05 -51.77
N LEU A 21 12.87 -21.22 -51.43
CA LEU A 21 12.21 -22.50 -51.69
C LEU A 21 10.89 -22.66 -50.92
N ILE A 22 10.83 -22.20 -49.67
CA ILE A 22 9.61 -22.25 -48.86
C ILE A 22 8.55 -21.29 -49.44
N GLU A 23 8.90 -20.02 -49.60
CA GLU A 23 7.99 -18.93 -49.98
C GLU A 23 7.55 -19.01 -51.44
N ASN A 24 8.45 -19.34 -52.37
CA ASN A 24 8.17 -19.28 -53.81
C ASN A 24 7.86 -20.64 -54.45
N LYS A 25 8.10 -21.76 -53.75
CA LYS A 25 7.78 -23.11 -54.28
C LYS A 25 6.81 -23.88 -53.40
N LEU A 26 7.08 -24.04 -52.10
CA LEU A 26 6.27 -24.89 -51.22
C LEU A 26 4.92 -24.27 -50.85
N ILE A 27 4.88 -22.99 -50.49
CA ILE A 27 3.63 -22.29 -50.13
C ILE A 27 2.68 -22.16 -51.34
N PRO A 28 3.12 -21.68 -52.53
CA PRO A 28 2.23 -21.54 -53.68
C PRO A 28 1.69 -22.88 -54.19
N ALA A 29 2.47 -23.97 -54.01
CA ALA A 29 2.05 -25.31 -54.38
C ALA A 29 0.86 -25.84 -53.58
N ALA A 30 0.55 -25.27 -52.41
CA ALA A 30 -0.62 -25.65 -51.61
C ALA A 30 -1.95 -25.48 -52.36
N SER A 31 -2.00 -24.62 -53.37
CA SER A 31 -3.19 -24.43 -54.20
C SER A 31 -3.47 -25.59 -55.16
N LYS A 32 -2.51 -26.51 -55.35
CA LYS A 32 -2.61 -27.62 -56.30
C LYS A 32 -3.15 -28.88 -55.60
N PRO A 33 -3.98 -29.70 -56.28
CA PRO A 33 -4.45 -30.96 -55.72
C PRO A 33 -3.28 -31.91 -55.48
N MET A 34 -3.29 -32.60 -54.33
CA MET A 34 -2.28 -33.56 -53.93
C MET A 34 -2.96 -34.77 -53.27
N ASN A 35 -2.30 -35.93 -53.34
CA ASN A 35 -2.78 -37.14 -52.67
C ASN A 35 -2.89 -36.89 -51.15
N LEU A 36 -3.95 -37.44 -50.55
CA LEU A 36 -4.24 -37.37 -49.12
C LEU A 36 -3.07 -37.84 -48.25
N ASN A 37 -2.41 -38.95 -48.61
CA ASN A 37 -1.29 -39.49 -47.82
C ASN A 37 -0.06 -38.58 -47.89
N ASP A 38 0.28 -38.08 -49.09
CA ASP A 38 1.41 -37.15 -49.28
C ASP A 38 1.18 -35.83 -48.55
N CYS A 39 -0.08 -35.37 -48.49
CA CYS A 39 -0.47 -34.17 -47.76
C CYS A 39 -0.37 -34.38 -46.26
N GLN A 40 -0.82 -35.53 -45.75
CA GLN A 40 -0.68 -35.86 -44.35
C GLN A 40 0.80 -35.90 -43.93
N SER A 41 1.67 -36.57 -44.69
CA SER A 41 3.11 -36.59 -44.39
C SER A 41 3.77 -35.22 -44.48
N LEU A 42 3.25 -34.30 -45.30
CA LEU A 42 3.72 -32.92 -45.32
C LEU A 42 3.30 -32.17 -44.06
N LEU A 43 2.03 -32.31 -43.66
CA LEU A 43 1.51 -31.71 -42.42
C LEU A 43 2.32 -32.18 -41.20
N GLU A 44 2.57 -33.49 -41.09
CA GLU A 44 3.42 -34.10 -40.05
C GLU A 44 4.80 -33.45 -40.01
N VAL A 45 5.51 -33.38 -41.15
CA VAL A 45 6.85 -32.79 -41.20
C VAL A 45 6.84 -31.30 -40.84
N SER A 46 5.84 -30.55 -41.32
CA SER A 46 5.73 -29.12 -41.00
C SER A 46 5.34 -28.85 -39.54
N TRP A 47 4.55 -29.75 -38.94
CA TRP A 47 4.22 -29.73 -37.51
C TRP A 47 5.48 -29.99 -36.67
N ASP A 48 6.19 -31.10 -36.93
CA ASP A 48 7.42 -31.47 -36.22
C ASP A 48 8.48 -30.37 -36.32
N LEU A 49 8.61 -29.75 -37.50
CA LEU A 49 9.54 -28.65 -37.72
C LEU A 49 9.20 -27.41 -36.89
N ALA A 50 7.91 -27.12 -36.69
CA ALA A 50 7.49 -25.98 -35.88
C ALA A 50 7.69 -26.23 -34.39
N ILE A 51 7.41 -27.44 -33.90
CA ILE A 51 7.45 -27.75 -32.46
C ILE A 51 8.84 -28.16 -31.94
N SER A 52 9.72 -28.63 -32.83
CA SER A 52 11.04 -29.16 -32.46
C SER A 52 12.20 -28.56 -33.27
N GLY A 53 11.93 -27.58 -34.15
CA GLY A 53 12.95 -26.98 -35.01
C GLY A 53 14.05 -26.24 -34.24
N ASP A 54 15.30 -26.40 -34.70
CA ASP A 54 16.51 -25.91 -34.03
C ASP A 54 16.65 -24.38 -34.01
N ASN A 55 16.00 -23.66 -34.93
CA ASN A 55 16.07 -22.21 -35.02
C ASN A 55 14.74 -21.57 -35.43
N GLY A 56 14.61 -20.26 -35.17
CA GLY A 56 13.39 -19.51 -35.45
C GLY A 56 13.00 -19.49 -36.94
N PHE A 57 13.98 -19.56 -37.85
CA PHE A 57 13.71 -19.64 -39.29
C PHE A 57 12.96 -20.94 -39.65
N LEU A 58 13.46 -22.09 -39.17
CA LEU A 58 12.85 -23.39 -39.40
C LEU A 58 11.47 -23.50 -38.76
N GLN A 59 11.33 -23.02 -37.52
CA GLN A 59 10.05 -23.00 -36.82
C GLN A 59 8.99 -22.19 -37.59
N ASN A 60 9.34 -20.96 -37.98
CA ASN A 60 8.45 -20.09 -38.75
C ASN A 60 8.14 -20.67 -40.14
N GLY A 61 9.13 -21.28 -40.80
CA GLY A 61 8.95 -21.98 -42.07
C GLY A 61 7.96 -23.15 -41.95
N GLY A 62 8.08 -23.95 -40.88
CA GLY A 62 7.12 -25.01 -40.55
C GLY A 62 5.70 -24.47 -40.39
N ILE A 63 5.52 -23.40 -39.61
CA ILE A 63 4.21 -22.76 -39.40
C ILE A 63 3.62 -22.22 -40.71
N GLN A 64 4.41 -21.54 -41.53
CA GLN A 64 3.95 -20.98 -42.80
C GLN A 64 3.50 -22.07 -43.78
N VAL A 65 4.30 -23.15 -43.91
CA VAL A 65 3.94 -24.30 -44.75
C VAL A 65 2.68 -24.96 -44.21
N PHE A 66 2.63 -25.28 -42.91
CA PHE A 66 1.46 -25.90 -42.30
C PHE A 66 0.19 -25.08 -42.55
N THR A 67 0.26 -23.76 -42.29
CA THR A 67 -0.87 -22.84 -42.46
C THR A 67 -1.38 -22.78 -43.90
N ALA A 68 -0.48 -22.69 -44.87
CA ALA A 68 -0.84 -22.64 -46.28
C ALA A 68 -1.53 -23.94 -46.74
N TRP A 69 -1.00 -25.09 -46.33
CA TRP A 69 -1.50 -26.39 -46.75
C TRP A 69 -2.80 -26.80 -46.05
N CYS A 70 -3.00 -26.44 -44.77
CA CYS A 70 -4.25 -26.64 -44.05
C CYS A 70 -5.44 -25.96 -44.73
N LYS A 71 -5.22 -24.76 -45.30
CA LYS A 71 -6.27 -23.97 -45.95
C LYS A 71 -6.89 -24.68 -47.16
N HIS A 72 -6.06 -25.37 -47.94
CA HIS A 72 -6.49 -26.01 -49.20
C HIS A 72 -6.82 -27.51 -49.04
N HIS A 73 -6.29 -28.18 -48.01
CA HIS A 73 -6.42 -29.63 -47.83
C HIS A 73 -7.11 -30.03 -46.51
N ARG A 74 -8.33 -29.53 -46.29
CA ARG A 74 -9.13 -29.79 -45.07
C ARG A 74 -9.32 -31.29 -44.75
N ASN A 75 -9.49 -32.15 -45.75
CA ASN A 75 -9.66 -33.60 -45.54
C ASN A 75 -8.37 -34.29 -45.06
N ALA A 76 -7.20 -33.82 -45.49
CA ALA A 76 -5.93 -34.33 -44.98
C ALA A 76 -5.71 -33.87 -43.53
N LEU A 77 -6.07 -32.62 -43.24
CA LEU A 77 -6.01 -32.05 -41.91
C LEU A 77 -6.87 -32.81 -40.89
N THR A 78 -8.12 -33.12 -41.21
CA THR A 78 -9.01 -33.85 -40.26
C THR A 78 -8.57 -35.29 -40.02
N ARG A 79 -7.86 -35.91 -40.96
CA ARG A 79 -7.25 -37.22 -40.78
C ARG A 79 -5.98 -37.16 -39.93
N PHE A 80 -5.16 -36.13 -40.13
CA PHE A 80 -3.92 -35.91 -39.38
C PHE A 80 -4.20 -35.49 -37.93
N PHE A 81 -5.01 -34.44 -37.75
CA PHE A 81 -5.20 -33.77 -36.47
C PHE A 81 -6.49 -34.24 -35.78
N THR A 82 -6.34 -35.18 -34.85
CA THR A 82 -7.43 -35.77 -34.08
C THR A 82 -7.44 -35.28 -32.64
N HIS A 83 -8.50 -35.59 -31.88
CA HIS A 83 -8.57 -35.26 -30.45
C HIS A 83 -7.39 -35.87 -29.68
N SER A 84 -7.00 -37.10 -30.02
CA SER A 84 -5.85 -37.77 -29.42
C SER A 84 -4.55 -37.03 -29.72
N HIS A 85 -4.37 -36.55 -30.96
CA HIS A 85 -3.18 -35.81 -31.33
C HIS A 85 -3.08 -34.49 -30.55
N LEU A 86 -4.19 -33.76 -30.40
CA LEU A 86 -4.24 -32.54 -29.59
C LEU A 86 -3.96 -32.82 -28.10
N THR A 87 -4.53 -33.88 -27.53
CA THR A 87 -4.25 -34.29 -26.14
C THR A 87 -2.77 -34.63 -25.97
N THR A 88 -2.16 -35.35 -26.90
CA THR A 88 -0.71 -35.64 -26.87
C THR A 88 0.10 -34.36 -27.00
N ALA A 89 -0.26 -33.43 -27.90
CA ALA A 89 0.45 -32.17 -28.06
C ALA A 89 0.41 -31.29 -26.79
N LEU A 90 -0.70 -31.32 -26.04
CA LEU A 90 -0.85 -30.57 -24.79
C LEU A 90 -0.26 -31.28 -23.57
N THR A 91 -0.01 -32.59 -23.61
CA THR A 91 0.50 -33.34 -22.44
C THR A 91 1.92 -33.86 -22.60
N SER A 92 2.43 -33.98 -23.83
CA SER A 92 3.75 -34.56 -24.10
C SER A 92 4.88 -33.60 -23.73
N PRO A 93 5.92 -34.08 -23.02
CA PRO A 93 7.14 -33.31 -22.77
C PRO A 93 8.00 -33.15 -24.03
N GLU A 94 7.74 -33.89 -25.11
CA GLU A 94 8.51 -33.82 -26.36
C GLU A 94 8.29 -32.51 -27.13
N VAL A 95 7.24 -31.76 -26.81
CA VAL A 95 6.97 -30.45 -27.42
C VAL A 95 7.89 -29.40 -26.78
N ILE A 96 8.95 -29.05 -27.51
CA ILE A 96 9.94 -28.05 -27.08
C ILE A 96 9.34 -26.64 -27.21
N HIS A 97 8.88 -26.27 -28.41
CA HIS A 97 8.37 -24.93 -28.72
C HIS A 97 6.85 -24.84 -28.51
N LYS A 98 6.46 -24.79 -27.24
CA LYS A 98 5.06 -24.81 -26.78
C LYS A 98 4.20 -23.66 -27.32
N ASP A 99 4.75 -22.45 -27.46
CA ASP A 99 4.05 -21.29 -28.02
C ASP A 99 3.74 -21.50 -29.51
N LYS A 100 4.69 -22.06 -30.27
CA LYS A 100 4.51 -22.39 -31.70
C LYS A 100 3.48 -23.50 -31.89
N MET A 101 3.48 -24.50 -31.02
CA MET A 101 2.45 -25.55 -31.03
C MET A 101 1.05 -24.96 -30.87
N LEU A 102 0.85 -24.04 -29.91
CA LEU A 102 -0.45 -23.36 -29.73
C LEU A 102 -0.86 -22.51 -30.93
N GLN A 103 0.09 -21.87 -31.62
CA GLN A 103 -0.19 -21.17 -32.89
C GLN A 103 -0.69 -22.14 -33.97
N LEU A 104 -0.06 -23.32 -34.09
CA LEU A 104 -0.54 -24.35 -35.01
C LEU A 104 -1.93 -24.86 -34.62
N VAL A 105 -2.21 -25.07 -33.33
CA VAL A 105 -3.56 -25.42 -32.86
C VAL A 105 -4.59 -24.36 -33.27
N ALA A 106 -4.26 -23.07 -33.13
CA ALA A 106 -5.15 -21.99 -33.59
C ALA A 106 -5.42 -22.06 -35.09
N VAL A 107 -4.39 -22.36 -35.89
CA VAL A 107 -4.51 -22.56 -37.35
C VAL A 107 -5.40 -23.76 -37.67
N VAL A 108 -5.24 -24.88 -36.95
CA VAL A 108 -6.10 -26.06 -37.12
C VAL A 108 -7.55 -25.71 -36.82
N LEU A 109 -7.84 -25.15 -35.63
CA LEU A 109 -9.19 -24.79 -35.20
C LEU A 109 -9.88 -23.85 -36.20
N THR A 110 -9.16 -22.87 -36.73
CA THR A 110 -9.65 -21.95 -37.78
C THR A 110 -10.13 -22.69 -39.03
N ASN A 111 -9.43 -23.76 -39.44
CA ASN A 111 -9.73 -24.47 -40.69
C ASN A 111 -10.77 -25.59 -40.51
N ILE A 112 -11.08 -25.98 -39.27
CA ILE A 112 -12.04 -27.04 -38.97
C ILE A 112 -13.31 -26.53 -38.29
N GLU A 113 -13.53 -25.22 -38.18
CA GLU A 113 -14.68 -24.62 -37.47
C GLU A 113 -16.04 -25.18 -37.93
N ASP A 114 -16.19 -25.43 -39.24
CA ASP A 114 -17.41 -26.02 -39.84
C ASP A 114 -17.52 -27.55 -39.65
N ASN A 115 -16.51 -28.20 -39.07
CA ASN A 115 -16.41 -29.66 -38.99
C ASN A 115 -17.04 -30.20 -37.69
N PRO A 116 -17.72 -31.37 -37.73
CA PRO A 116 -18.28 -31.99 -36.52
C PRO A 116 -17.24 -32.36 -35.45
N ALA A 117 -15.95 -32.42 -35.78
CA ALA A 117 -14.87 -32.64 -34.83
C ALA A 117 -14.52 -31.39 -33.98
N PHE A 118 -14.87 -30.18 -34.44
CA PHE A 118 -14.48 -28.93 -33.79
C PHE A 118 -14.91 -28.83 -32.32
N PRO A 119 -16.18 -29.10 -31.93
CA PRO A 119 -16.57 -29.04 -30.52
C PRO A 119 -15.78 -30.01 -29.63
N LYS A 120 -15.39 -31.17 -30.16
CA LYS A 120 -14.55 -32.14 -29.44
C LYS A 120 -13.14 -31.60 -29.25
N MET A 121 -12.57 -30.91 -30.23
CA MET A 121 -11.24 -30.27 -30.09
C MET A 121 -11.29 -29.16 -29.04
N CYS A 122 -12.31 -28.30 -29.09
CA CYS A 122 -12.49 -27.24 -28.12
C CYS A 122 -12.61 -27.80 -26.69
N CYS A 123 -13.32 -28.91 -26.51
CA CYS A 123 -13.42 -29.61 -25.22
C CYS A 123 -12.04 -30.07 -24.69
N VAL A 124 -11.16 -30.58 -25.55
CA VAL A 124 -9.80 -30.96 -25.16
C VAL A 124 -9.01 -29.74 -24.66
N VAL A 125 -9.08 -28.61 -25.37
CA VAL A 125 -8.43 -27.36 -24.91
C VAL A 125 -9.03 -26.89 -23.58
N GLN A 126 -10.35 -26.91 -23.44
CA GLN A 126 -11.05 -26.55 -22.20
C GLN A 126 -10.56 -27.38 -21.02
N THR A 127 -10.34 -28.68 -21.19
CA THR A 127 -9.89 -29.59 -20.13
C THR A 127 -8.44 -29.37 -19.75
N HIS A 128 -7.54 -29.16 -20.72
CA HIS A 128 -6.10 -29.16 -20.46
C HIS A 128 -5.46 -27.77 -20.33
N CYS A 129 -6.10 -26.69 -20.77
CA CYS A 129 -5.46 -25.37 -20.82
C CYS A 129 -4.96 -24.87 -19.46
N VAL A 130 -5.70 -25.13 -18.37
CA VAL A 130 -5.32 -24.69 -17.02
C VAL A 130 -4.06 -25.41 -16.55
N ASP A 131 -4.04 -26.75 -16.62
CA ASP A 131 -2.89 -27.54 -16.19
C ASP A 131 -1.68 -27.33 -17.12
N TYR A 132 -1.94 -27.07 -18.41
CA TYR A 132 -0.90 -26.71 -19.37
C TYR A 132 -0.20 -25.40 -19.00
N LEU A 133 -0.98 -24.35 -18.70
CA LEU A 133 -0.45 -23.06 -18.25
C LEU A 133 0.29 -23.18 -16.93
N ASP A 134 -0.23 -23.98 -15.99
CA ASP A 134 0.38 -24.20 -14.67
C ASP A 134 1.76 -24.86 -14.79
N SER A 135 1.94 -25.77 -15.76
CA SER A 135 3.24 -26.38 -16.08
C SER A 135 4.23 -25.43 -16.76
N CYS A 136 3.78 -24.26 -17.22
CA CYS A 136 4.55 -23.32 -18.05
C CYS A 136 4.52 -21.88 -17.49
N THR A 137 4.40 -21.72 -16.18
CA THR A 137 4.17 -20.41 -15.53
C THR A 137 5.19 -19.34 -15.89
N GLU A 138 6.47 -19.69 -16.07
CA GLU A 138 7.54 -18.74 -16.42
C GLU A 138 7.57 -18.36 -17.92
N ALA A 139 6.86 -19.10 -18.78
CA ALA A 139 6.89 -18.89 -20.22
C ALA A 139 5.78 -17.93 -20.69
N LEU A 140 6.09 -16.62 -20.69
CA LEU A 140 5.15 -15.58 -21.13
C LEU A 140 4.62 -15.81 -22.55
N SER A 141 5.50 -16.22 -23.48
CA SER A 141 5.11 -16.49 -24.88
C SER A 141 4.03 -17.58 -24.98
N VAL A 142 4.11 -18.63 -24.16
CA VAL A 142 3.11 -19.70 -24.08
C VAL A 142 1.80 -19.18 -23.50
N THR A 143 1.88 -18.36 -22.45
CA THR A 143 0.72 -17.71 -21.83
C THR A 143 -0.02 -16.83 -22.85
N CYS A 144 0.70 -15.98 -23.58
CA CYS A 144 0.12 -15.12 -24.61
C CYS A 144 -0.47 -15.91 -25.78
N ALA A 145 0.18 -16.98 -26.22
CA ALA A 145 -0.35 -17.85 -27.27
C ALA A 145 -1.64 -18.56 -26.83
N MET A 146 -1.72 -19.03 -25.59
CA MET A 146 -2.93 -19.64 -25.03
C MET A 146 -4.04 -18.61 -24.87
N VAL A 147 -3.75 -17.42 -24.32
CA VAL A 147 -4.73 -16.33 -24.21
C VAL A 147 -5.28 -15.96 -25.60
N SER A 148 -4.41 -15.78 -26.59
CA SER A 148 -4.83 -15.49 -27.98
C SER A 148 -5.73 -16.58 -28.57
N LEU A 149 -5.44 -17.85 -28.26
CA LEU A 149 -6.26 -19.00 -28.68
C LEU A 149 -7.65 -18.94 -28.02
N LEU A 150 -7.72 -18.70 -26.71
CA LEU A 150 -8.96 -18.63 -25.95
C LEU A 150 -9.81 -17.42 -26.31
N GLU A 151 -9.20 -16.27 -26.59
CA GLU A 151 -9.88 -15.07 -27.10
C GLU A 151 -10.49 -15.30 -28.48
N ARG A 152 -9.73 -15.95 -29.37
CA ARG A 152 -10.18 -16.25 -30.73
C ARG A 152 -11.29 -17.30 -30.75
N PHE A 153 -11.22 -18.29 -29.86
CA PHE A 153 -12.18 -19.39 -29.77
C PHE A 153 -12.79 -19.44 -28.37
N PRO A 154 -13.84 -18.65 -28.08
CA PRO A 154 -14.52 -18.66 -26.78
C PRO A 154 -15.05 -20.04 -26.38
N GLN A 155 -15.32 -20.93 -27.35
CA GLN A 155 -15.70 -22.32 -27.11
C GLN A 155 -14.57 -23.15 -26.47
N CYS A 156 -13.32 -22.66 -26.47
CA CYS A 156 -12.19 -23.28 -25.78
C CYS A 156 -12.02 -22.77 -24.34
N VAL A 157 -12.72 -21.71 -23.93
CA VAL A 157 -12.66 -21.17 -22.57
C VAL A 157 -13.26 -22.19 -21.59
N PRO A 158 -12.58 -22.49 -20.46
CA PRO A 158 -13.08 -23.44 -19.47
C PRO A 158 -14.49 -23.10 -18.95
N LYS A 159 -15.16 -24.12 -18.44
CA LYS A 159 -16.47 -23.97 -17.80
C LYS A 159 -16.38 -23.04 -16.58
N LYS A 160 -17.53 -22.45 -16.20
CA LYS A 160 -17.63 -21.41 -15.15
C LYS A 160 -16.99 -21.79 -13.81
N ASP A 161 -17.02 -23.06 -13.44
CA ASP A 161 -16.41 -23.61 -12.23
C ASP A 161 -14.87 -23.58 -12.25
N GLN A 162 -14.26 -23.71 -13.43
CA GLN A 162 -12.81 -23.69 -13.62
C GLN A 162 -12.24 -22.29 -13.89
N LEU A 163 -13.09 -21.29 -14.17
CA LEU A 163 -12.63 -19.92 -14.46
C LEU A 163 -11.83 -19.29 -13.30
N GLY A 164 -12.16 -19.62 -12.06
CA GLY A 164 -11.38 -19.20 -10.90
C GLY A 164 -9.97 -19.80 -10.90
N LYS A 165 -9.83 -21.09 -11.24
CA LYS A 165 -8.52 -21.76 -11.36
C LYS A 165 -7.72 -21.16 -12.52
N LEU A 166 -8.36 -20.91 -13.67
CA LEU A 166 -7.72 -20.26 -14.81
C LEU A 166 -7.18 -18.86 -14.44
N CYS A 167 -7.99 -18.01 -13.80
CA CYS A 167 -7.52 -16.68 -13.37
C CYS A 167 -6.37 -16.76 -12.37
N SER A 168 -6.40 -17.75 -11.47
CA SER A 168 -5.31 -18.01 -10.52
C SER A 168 -4.00 -18.32 -11.25
N VAL A 169 -4.02 -19.27 -12.18
CA VAL A 169 -2.84 -19.68 -12.95
C VAL A 169 -2.33 -18.52 -13.80
N LEU A 170 -3.21 -17.81 -14.52
CA LEU A 170 -2.81 -16.66 -15.33
C LEU A 170 -2.19 -15.53 -14.49
N THR A 171 -2.70 -15.30 -13.28
CA THR A 171 -2.11 -14.32 -12.34
C THR A 171 -0.71 -14.74 -11.94
N HIS A 172 -0.48 -16.04 -11.67
CA HIS A 172 0.86 -16.55 -11.41
C HIS A 172 1.77 -16.48 -12.64
N CYS A 173 1.27 -16.73 -13.85
CA CYS A 173 2.04 -16.55 -15.08
C CYS A 173 2.51 -15.10 -15.26
N VAL A 174 1.63 -14.12 -15.01
CA VAL A 174 1.99 -12.70 -15.07
C VAL A 174 3.11 -12.36 -14.08
N VAL A 175 3.04 -12.90 -12.87
CA VAL A 175 4.05 -12.64 -11.83
C VAL A 175 5.36 -13.39 -12.09
N ALA A 176 5.30 -14.60 -12.64
CA ALA A 176 6.47 -15.41 -12.96
C ALA A 176 7.16 -15.00 -14.27
N ALA A 177 6.52 -14.16 -15.09
CA ALA A 177 7.05 -13.75 -16.38
C ALA A 177 8.38 -12.98 -16.24
N PRO A 178 9.48 -13.50 -16.81
CA PRO A 178 10.80 -12.91 -16.65
C PRO A 178 10.86 -11.53 -17.31
N CYS A 179 11.36 -10.55 -16.56
CA CYS A 179 11.53 -9.20 -17.07
C CYS A 179 12.69 -9.16 -18.09
N PRO A 180 12.50 -8.61 -19.30
CA PRO A 180 13.58 -8.46 -20.26
C PRO A 180 14.71 -7.56 -19.74
N THR A 181 15.95 -7.89 -20.11
CA THR A 181 17.13 -7.08 -19.79
C THR A 181 17.41 -6.00 -20.84
N GLN A 182 16.95 -6.21 -22.07
CA GLN A 182 17.15 -5.28 -23.19
C GLN A 182 16.00 -4.28 -23.29
N ALA A 183 16.32 -3.01 -23.54
CA ALA A 183 15.34 -1.93 -23.59
C ALA A 183 14.35 -2.07 -24.75
N GLU A 184 14.75 -2.68 -25.86
CA GLU A 184 13.91 -2.92 -27.03
C GLU A 184 12.78 -3.91 -26.77
N ASP A 185 13.00 -4.88 -25.89
CA ASP A 185 12.04 -5.93 -25.54
C ASP A 185 11.02 -5.51 -24.46
N LEU A 186 11.30 -4.42 -23.74
CA LEU A 186 10.42 -3.94 -22.66
C LEU A 186 9.03 -3.53 -23.18
N LYS A 187 8.95 -2.85 -24.33
CA LYS A 187 7.67 -2.41 -24.89
C LYS A 187 6.76 -3.59 -25.29
N PRO A 188 7.25 -4.59 -26.07
CA PRO A 188 6.51 -5.83 -26.30
C PRO A 188 6.10 -6.54 -25.01
N TYR A 189 7.02 -6.69 -24.05
CA TYR A 189 6.75 -7.35 -22.78
C TYR A 189 5.60 -6.69 -22.00
N ILE A 190 5.61 -5.36 -21.86
CA ILE A 190 4.53 -4.62 -21.18
C ILE A 190 3.20 -4.82 -21.91
N LYS A 191 3.22 -4.78 -23.25
CA LYS A 191 2.02 -5.02 -24.06
C LYS A 191 1.45 -6.42 -23.82
N ASP A 192 2.30 -7.43 -23.83
CA ASP A 192 1.92 -8.84 -23.64
C ASP A 192 1.33 -9.10 -22.25
N ILE A 193 1.97 -8.57 -21.20
CA ILE A 193 1.45 -8.63 -19.82
C ILE A 193 0.09 -7.94 -19.71
N ASN A 194 -0.05 -6.74 -20.29
CA ASN A 194 -1.32 -6.02 -20.27
C ASN A 194 -2.42 -6.76 -21.04
N SER A 195 -2.09 -7.43 -22.16
CA SER A 195 -3.02 -8.29 -22.89
C SER A 195 -3.53 -9.45 -22.03
N VAL A 196 -2.64 -10.14 -21.31
CA VAL A 196 -3.04 -11.21 -20.37
C VAL A 196 -3.93 -10.65 -19.25
N ALA A 197 -3.58 -9.50 -18.67
CA ALA A 197 -4.37 -8.85 -17.63
C ALA A 197 -5.78 -8.45 -18.13
N HIS A 198 -5.89 -7.95 -19.37
CA HIS A 198 -7.17 -7.64 -20.00
C HIS A 198 -8.01 -8.89 -20.26
N PHE A 199 -7.39 -10.00 -20.64
CA PHE A 199 -8.08 -11.27 -20.75
C PHE A 199 -8.62 -11.74 -19.39
N ILE A 200 -7.82 -11.69 -18.33
CA ILE A 200 -8.28 -12.00 -16.95
C ILE A 200 -9.50 -11.12 -16.58
N LYS A 201 -9.45 -9.82 -16.89
CA LYS A 201 -10.60 -8.91 -16.67
C LYS A 201 -11.86 -9.35 -17.42
N SER A 202 -11.71 -9.83 -18.66
CA SER A 202 -12.84 -10.34 -19.44
C SER A 202 -13.51 -11.54 -18.76
N LEU A 203 -12.73 -12.41 -18.11
CA LEU A 203 -13.25 -13.58 -17.39
C LEU A 203 -14.04 -13.19 -16.13
N TRP A 204 -13.69 -12.09 -15.47
CA TRP A 204 -14.46 -11.58 -14.33
C TRP A 204 -15.89 -11.20 -14.72
N THR A 205 -16.10 -10.72 -15.95
CA THR A 205 -17.45 -10.41 -16.45
C THR A 205 -18.31 -11.65 -16.65
N LEU A 206 -17.68 -12.82 -16.83
CA LEU A 206 -18.36 -14.11 -17.04
C LEU A 206 -18.63 -14.85 -15.72
N SER A 207 -17.87 -14.56 -14.66
CA SER A 207 -17.95 -15.23 -13.36
C SER A 207 -17.44 -14.37 -12.22
N GLU A 208 -18.32 -14.04 -11.28
CA GLU A 208 -17.95 -13.35 -10.03
C GLU A 208 -16.97 -14.20 -9.18
N VAL A 209 -17.08 -15.53 -9.24
CA VAL A 209 -16.14 -16.45 -8.58
C VAL A 209 -14.73 -16.27 -9.12
N ALA A 210 -14.58 -15.95 -10.40
CA ALA A 210 -13.27 -15.68 -11.01
C ALA A 210 -12.66 -14.37 -10.48
N LEU A 211 -13.46 -13.32 -10.32
CA LEU A 211 -13.00 -12.07 -9.68
C LEU A 211 -12.57 -12.31 -8.24
N ARG A 212 -13.40 -12.98 -7.44
CA ARG A 212 -13.08 -13.30 -6.03
C ARG A 212 -11.79 -14.11 -5.93
N LYS A 213 -11.64 -15.15 -6.75
CA LYS A 213 -10.42 -15.96 -6.74
C LYS A 213 -9.19 -15.17 -7.17
N THR A 214 -9.32 -14.24 -8.12
CA THR A 214 -8.22 -13.34 -8.50
C THR A 214 -7.81 -12.44 -7.34
N LEU A 215 -8.77 -11.87 -6.60
CA LEU A 215 -8.50 -11.07 -5.41
C LEU A 215 -7.78 -11.89 -4.32
N ASP A 216 -8.21 -13.13 -4.08
CA ASP A 216 -7.56 -14.02 -3.11
C ASP A 216 -6.10 -14.27 -3.48
N VAL A 217 -5.81 -14.51 -4.76
CA VAL A 217 -4.46 -14.76 -5.28
C VAL A 217 -3.61 -13.49 -5.23
N VAL A 218 -4.13 -12.33 -5.64
CA VAL A 218 -3.45 -11.04 -5.52
C VAL A 218 -3.11 -10.75 -4.06
N SER A 219 -4.08 -10.94 -3.14
CA SER A 219 -3.88 -10.76 -1.70
C SER A 219 -2.79 -11.70 -1.17
N ALA A 220 -2.83 -12.98 -1.55
CA ALA A 220 -1.81 -13.95 -1.18
C ALA A 220 -0.42 -13.55 -1.71
N ILE A 221 -0.30 -13.13 -2.96
CA ILE A 221 0.97 -12.66 -3.54
C ILE A 221 1.50 -11.41 -2.83
N LEU A 222 0.63 -10.51 -2.38
CA LEU A 222 1.04 -9.31 -1.66
C LEU A 222 1.46 -9.59 -0.21
N THR A 223 0.83 -10.55 0.46
CA THR A 223 0.97 -10.77 1.91
C THR A 223 1.88 -11.93 2.28
N ASN A 224 1.99 -12.96 1.44
CA ASN A 224 2.74 -14.19 1.74
C ASN A 224 4.25 -13.91 1.89
N SER A 225 4.90 -14.64 2.79
CA SER A 225 6.33 -14.51 3.10
C SER A 225 7.24 -15.00 1.99
N GLU A 226 6.75 -15.86 1.09
CA GLU A 226 7.51 -16.29 -0.08
C GLU A 226 7.76 -15.13 -1.05
N ASP A 227 8.96 -15.06 -1.64
CA ASP A 227 9.35 -14.03 -2.62
C ASP A 227 8.89 -14.37 -4.05
N ARG A 228 7.62 -14.75 -4.19
CA ARG A 228 6.96 -14.91 -5.50
C ARG A 228 6.20 -13.65 -5.88
N PHE A 229 6.87 -12.51 -5.88
CA PHE A 229 6.31 -11.22 -6.25
C PHE A 229 7.12 -10.58 -7.39
N SER A 230 6.43 -9.92 -8.31
CA SER A 230 7.04 -9.07 -9.31
C SER A 230 6.12 -7.88 -9.69
N PRO A 231 6.67 -6.74 -10.14
CA PRO A 231 5.90 -5.56 -10.53
C PRO A 231 4.80 -5.74 -11.59
N PRO A 232 4.88 -6.68 -12.56
CA PRO A 232 3.79 -7.00 -13.49
C PRO A 232 2.42 -7.23 -12.86
N LEU A 233 2.36 -7.65 -11.58
CA LEU A 233 1.10 -7.75 -10.82
C LEU A 233 0.26 -6.46 -10.89
N ALA A 234 0.91 -5.30 -11.01
CA ALA A 234 0.27 -4.01 -11.17
C ALA A 234 -0.77 -4.00 -12.30
N ALA A 235 -0.46 -4.64 -13.45
CA ALA A 235 -1.35 -4.70 -14.61
C ALA A 235 -2.70 -5.32 -14.28
N ILE A 236 -2.75 -6.27 -13.35
CA ILE A 236 -3.99 -6.90 -12.87
C ILE A 236 -4.68 -5.99 -11.85
N VAL A 237 -3.93 -5.45 -10.89
CA VAL A 237 -4.48 -4.60 -9.81
C VAL A 237 -5.16 -3.35 -10.36
N GLU A 238 -4.60 -2.72 -11.38
CA GLU A 238 -5.18 -1.55 -12.06
C GLU A 238 -6.54 -1.82 -12.71
N LEU A 239 -6.79 -3.06 -13.11
CA LEU A 239 -8.04 -3.43 -13.74
C LEU A 239 -9.14 -3.76 -12.71
N LEU A 240 -8.79 -3.95 -11.45
CA LEU A 240 -9.74 -4.24 -10.38
C LEU A 240 -10.70 -3.06 -10.15
N PRO A 241 -11.99 -3.32 -9.89
CA PRO A 241 -12.96 -2.26 -9.59
C PRO A 241 -12.53 -1.39 -8.39
N PRO A 242 -12.47 -0.04 -8.54
CA PRO A 242 -12.10 0.86 -7.44
C PRO A 242 -13.03 0.78 -6.22
N SER A 243 -14.27 0.32 -6.41
CA SER A 243 -15.23 0.07 -5.33
C SER A 243 -14.75 -0.97 -4.31
N LEU A 244 -13.79 -1.82 -4.68
CA LEU A 244 -13.21 -2.83 -3.79
C LEU A 244 -12.09 -2.28 -2.91
N VAL A 245 -11.58 -1.08 -3.18
CA VAL A 245 -10.47 -0.49 -2.41
C VAL A 245 -10.86 -0.33 -0.93
N SER A 246 -12.07 0.16 -0.65
CA SER A 246 -12.57 0.30 0.72
C SER A 246 -12.67 -1.05 1.43
N THR A 247 -13.26 -2.05 0.77
CA THR A 247 -13.38 -3.43 1.29
C THR A 247 -12.02 -4.05 1.58
N ALA A 248 -11.05 -3.89 0.68
CA ALA A 248 -9.68 -4.38 0.86
C ALA A 248 -8.96 -3.67 2.03
N THR A 249 -9.19 -2.37 2.19
CA THR A 249 -8.64 -1.61 3.32
C THR A 249 -9.25 -2.07 4.64
N CYS A 250 -10.57 -2.27 4.67
CA CYS A 250 -11.29 -2.75 5.84
C CYS A 250 -10.85 -4.17 6.22
N SER A 251 -10.73 -5.09 5.26
CA SER A 251 -10.28 -6.45 5.54
C SER A 251 -8.87 -6.46 6.12
N MET A 252 -7.94 -5.68 5.55
CA MET A 252 -6.58 -5.52 6.09
C MET A 252 -6.58 -4.95 7.52
N SER A 253 -7.47 -4.00 7.82
CA SER A 253 -7.58 -3.41 9.17
C SER A 253 -8.22 -4.36 10.20
N LEU A 254 -9.19 -5.18 9.79
CA LEU A 254 -9.94 -6.09 10.65
C LEU A 254 -9.16 -7.37 10.97
N SER A 255 -8.36 -7.89 10.04
CA SER A 255 -7.46 -9.02 10.31
C SER A 255 -6.38 -8.72 11.36
N LEU A 256 -6.22 -7.45 11.74
CA LEU A 256 -5.23 -6.95 12.70
C LEU A 256 -5.84 -6.47 14.02
N SER A 257 -7.18 -6.49 14.19
CA SER A 257 -7.83 -6.10 15.45
C SER A 257 -7.68 -7.16 16.56
N GLY A 258 -6.57 -7.89 16.59
CA GLY A 258 -6.30 -8.97 17.54
C GLY A 258 -5.02 -9.77 17.30
N SER A 259 -4.36 -9.67 16.14
CA SER A 259 -3.07 -10.34 15.88
C SER A 259 -1.89 -9.40 16.16
N ALA A 260 -0.82 -9.91 16.77
CA ALA A 260 0.40 -9.15 17.03
C ALA A 260 1.23 -8.90 15.76
N ASP A 261 0.93 -9.63 14.68
CA ASP A 261 1.76 -9.69 13.48
C ASP A 261 1.24 -8.76 12.37
N VAL A 262 1.89 -7.60 12.24
CA VAL A 262 1.63 -6.60 11.19
C VAL A 262 2.46 -6.83 9.92
N GLU A 263 3.34 -7.83 9.94
CA GLU A 263 4.31 -8.08 8.87
C GLU A 263 3.66 -8.34 7.49
N PRO A 264 2.55 -9.10 7.36
CA PRO A 264 1.88 -9.26 6.07
C PRO A 264 1.41 -7.93 5.45
N LEU A 265 0.98 -6.98 6.29
CA LEU A 265 0.53 -5.66 5.85
C LEU A 265 1.70 -4.76 5.43
N VAL A 266 2.83 -4.81 6.17
CA VAL A 266 4.08 -4.14 5.78
C VAL A 266 4.53 -4.64 4.42
N ARG A 267 4.55 -5.97 4.23
CA ARG A 267 4.93 -6.61 2.97
C ARG A 267 4.03 -6.23 1.81
N ALA A 268 2.71 -6.27 2.03
CA ALA A 268 1.74 -5.86 1.02
C ALA A 268 1.93 -4.39 0.62
N SER A 269 2.14 -3.51 1.59
CA SER A 269 2.40 -2.08 1.35
C SER A 269 3.69 -1.86 0.55
N ARG A 270 4.77 -2.57 0.90
CA ARG A 270 6.06 -2.51 0.18
C ARG A 270 5.96 -3.03 -1.25
N ARG A 271 5.26 -4.14 -1.47
CA ARG A 271 5.04 -4.73 -2.81
C ARG A 271 4.14 -3.83 -3.67
N LEU A 272 3.08 -3.25 -3.10
CA LEU A 272 2.24 -2.27 -3.81
C LEU A 272 2.99 -0.99 -4.19
N LEU A 273 3.92 -0.53 -3.34
CA LEU A 273 4.83 0.56 -3.69
C LEU A 273 5.72 0.19 -4.90
N GLN A 274 6.23 -1.04 -4.96
CA GLN A 274 7.02 -1.52 -6.11
C GLN A 274 6.19 -1.59 -7.41
N CYS A 275 4.89 -1.87 -7.32
CA CYS A 275 3.97 -1.84 -8.47
C CYS A 275 3.81 -0.45 -9.12
N LEU A 276 4.16 0.65 -8.44
CA LEU A 276 4.17 2.00 -9.03
C LEU A 276 5.19 2.15 -10.17
N ALA A 277 6.14 1.21 -10.30
CA ALA A 277 7.08 1.18 -11.41
C ALA A 277 6.42 0.77 -12.75
N TRP A 278 5.23 0.14 -12.73
CA TRP A 278 4.57 -0.29 -13.95
C TRP A 278 4.04 0.92 -14.74
N PRO A 279 4.36 1.06 -16.04
CA PRO A 279 4.07 2.27 -16.80
C PRO A 279 2.61 2.35 -17.29
N GLY A 280 2.12 3.58 -17.45
CA GLY A 280 0.81 3.85 -18.09
C GLY A 280 -0.41 3.69 -17.18
N MET A 281 -0.18 3.58 -15.87
CA MET A 281 -1.23 3.33 -14.87
C MET A 281 -2.00 4.59 -14.50
N THR A 282 -3.29 4.44 -14.22
CA THR A 282 -4.19 5.55 -13.94
C THR A 282 -4.80 5.54 -12.55
N SER A 283 -4.94 4.38 -11.92
CA SER A 283 -5.68 4.20 -10.67
C SER A 283 -4.90 3.46 -9.58
N MET A 284 -3.71 2.92 -9.89
CA MET A 284 -2.84 2.21 -8.95
C MET A 284 -2.60 2.97 -7.62
N HIS A 285 -2.52 4.31 -7.67
CA HIS A 285 -2.35 5.15 -6.49
C HIS A 285 -3.46 4.97 -5.44
N LEU A 286 -4.68 4.62 -5.83
CA LEU A 286 -5.80 4.37 -4.91
C LEU A 286 -5.51 3.16 -4.03
N TRP A 287 -5.02 2.08 -4.62
CA TRP A 287 -4.67 0.84 -3.92
C TRP A 287 -3.46 1.01 -2.99
N VAL A 288 -2.42 1.69 -3.49
CA VAL A 288 -1.23 1.97 -2.68
C VAL A 288 -1.58 2.87 -1.51
N THR A 289 -2.28 3.98 -1.75
CA THR A 289 -2.67 4.93 -0.68
C THR A 289 -3.60 4.27 0.33
N ALA A 290 -4.52 3.40 -0.11
CA ALA A 290 -5.39 2.64 0.76
C ALA A 290 -4.60 1.68 1.68
N ALA A 291 -3.66 0.92 1.13
CA ALA A 291 -2.79 0.04 1.91
C ALA A 291 -1.93 0.83 2.92
N LEU A 292 -1.34 1.95 2.48
CA LEU A 292 -0.58 2.82 3.37
C LEU A 292 -1.47 3.43 4.46
N ARG A 293 -2.68 3.90 4.15
CA ARG A 293 -3.63 4.38 5.17
C ARG A 293 -3.96 3.31 6.19
N GLY A 294 -4.25 2.08 5.74
CA GLY A 294 -4.47 0.93 6.61
C GLY A 294 -3.27 0.62 7.49
N PHE A 295 -2.06 0.68 6.92
CA PHE A 295 -0.82 0.44 7.65
C PHE A 295 -0.50 1.55 8.67
N VAL A 296 -0.63 2.81 8.28
CA VAL A 296 -0.40 3.94 9.19
C VAL A 296 -1.43 3.90 10.33
N ALA A 297 -2.68 3.48 10.05
CA ALA A 297 -3.70 3.26 11.07
C ALA A 297 -3.38 2.12 12.07
N THR A 298 -2.36 1.29 11.85
CA THR A 298 -1.89 0.34 12.87
C THR A 298 -1.20 1.02 14.05
N GLY A 299 -0.69 2.24 13.86
CA GLY A 299 0.02 2.96 14.93
C GLY A 299 1.45 2.51 15.20
N ARG A 300 2.00 1.60 14.40
CA ARG A 300 3.36 1.07 14.58
C ARG A 300 4.40 2.04 14.00
N PHE A 301 4.61 3.19 14.65
CA PHE A 301 5.44 4.30 14.15
C PHE A 301 6.85 3.91 13.69
N ALA A 302 7.51 2.99 14.40
CA ALA A 302 8.85 2.52 14.01
C ALA A 302 8.84 1.85 12.62
N LEU A 303 7.87 0.97 12.35
CA LEU A 303 7.74 0.28 11.07
C LEU A 303 7.24 1.22 9.96
N ILE A 304 6.37 2.17 10.29
CA ILE A 304 5.93 3.21 9.36
C ILE A 304 7.13 4.04 8.92
N THR A 305 7.97 4.45 9.88
CA THR A 305 9.19 5.22 9.63
C THR A 305 10.16 4.45 8.75
N ASP A 306 10.46 3.19 9.10
CA ASP A 306 11.33 2.33 8.30
C ASP A 306 10.82 2.17 6.85
N LEU A 307 9.53 1.86 6.67
CA LEU A 307 8.94 1.71 5.35
C LEU A 307 9.02 3.01 4.53
N PHE A 308 8.67 4.14 5.14
CA PHE A 308 8.61 5.42 4.44
C PHE A 308 10.00 5.91 4.06
N GLU A 309 10.94 5.86 5.01
CA GLU A 309 12.31 6.30 4.79
C GLU A 309 13.09 5.42 3.81
N SER A 310 12.78 4.13 3.74
CA SER A 310 13.40 3.20 2.78
C SER A 310 12.79 3.24 1.39
N SER A 311 11.59 3.80 1.22
CA SER A 311 10.86 3.78 -0.06
C SER A 311 10.65 5.15 -0.72
N VAL A 312 10.80 6.26 0.01
CA VAL A 312 10.53 7.61 -0.51
C VAL A 312 11.35 7.94 -1.77
N ASP A 313 12.63 7.57 -1.82
CA ASP A 313 13.48 7.83 -3.00
C ASP A 313 12.98 7.09 -4.24
N MET A 314 12.52 5.84 -4.06
CA MET A 314 11.94 5.05 -5.14
C MET A 314 10.64 5.70 -5.64
N VAL A 315 9.73 6.07 -4.73
CA VAL A 315 8.45 6.71 -5.09
C VAL A 315 8.70 8.06 -5.77
N PHE A 316 9.63 8.86 -5.25
CA PHE A 316 10.04 10.12 -5.86
C PHE A 316 10.58 9.92 -7.27
N CYS A 317 11.49 8.96 -7.46
CA CYS A 317 11.99 8.61 -8.79
C CYS A 317 10.85 8.26 -9.76
N ARG A 318 9.80 7.55 -9.30
CA ARG A 318 8.61 7.25 -10.13
C ARG A 318 7.73 8.47 -10.38
N ALA A 319 7.64 9.41 -9.43
CA ALA A 319 6.90 10.66 -9.62
C ALA A 319 7.55 11.57 -10.67
N VAL A 320 8.88 11.55 -10.76
CA VAL A 320 9.64 12.30 -11.76
C VAL A 320 9.37 11.77 -13.19
N GLN A 321 9.25 10.44 -13.36
CA GLN A 321 9.06 9.82 -14.67
C GLN A 321 7.65 10.06 -15.26
N PRO A 322 7.51 10.60 -16.50
CA PRO A 322 6.21 10.94 -17.09
C PRO A 322 5.20 9.78 -17.15
N LEU A 323 5.67 8.56 -17.42
CA LEU A 323 4.80 7.38 -17.59
C LEU A 323 4.20 6.84 -16.27
N THR A 324 4.79 7.18 -15.13
CA THR A 324 4.39 6.70 -13.80
C THR A 324 3.92 7.83 -12.86
N ARG A 325 4.22 9.08 -13.22
CA ARG A 325 3.91 10.30 -12.45
C ARG A 325 2.50 10.35 -11.92
N LYS A 326 1.51 10.09 -12.78
CA LYS A 326 0.08 10.18 -12.44
C LYS A 326 -0.29 9.33 -11.21
N CYS A 327 0.34 8.18 -11.02
CA CYS A 327 0.10 7.34 -9.85
C CYS A 327 1.12 7.56 -8.73
N ALA A 328 2.39 7.81 -9.06
CA ALA A 328 3.43 7.95 -8.05
C ALA A 328 3.36 9.29 -7.28
N PHE A 329 2.97 10.38 -7.93
CA PHE A 329 2.92 11.70 -7.30
C PHE A 329 1.87 11.79 -6.16
N PRO A 330 0.62 11.31 -6.31
CA PRO A 330 -0.33 11.27 -5.19
C PRO A 330 0.16 10.42 -4.01
N VAL A 331 0.88 9.33 -4.27
CA VAL A 331 1.47 8.49 -3.21
C VAL A 331 2.61 9.23 -2.50
N LEU A 332 3.47 9.93 -3.24
CA LEU A 332 4.51 10.79 -2.67
C LEU A 332 3.90 11.87 -1.78
N ALA A 333 2.88 12.57 -2.28
CA ALA A 333 2.16 13.60 -1.52
C ALA A 333 1.57 13.01 -0.24
N PHE A 334 0.91 11.85 -0.31
CA PHE A 334 0.42 11.15 0.88
C PHE A 334 1.54 10.83 1.87
N MET A 335 2.68 10.29 1.42
CA MET A 335 3.80 9.95 2.30
C MET A 335 4.36 11.18 3.03
N LEU A 336 4.58 12.29 2.31
CA LEU A 336 5.10 13.53 2.90
C LEU A 336 4.09 14.18 3.85
N LEU A 337 2.83 14.29 3.44
CA LEU A 337 1.79 14.95 4.23
C LEU A 337 1.34 14.13 5.45
N SER A 338 1.49 12.80 5.42
CA SER A 338 1.18 11.95 6.58
C SER A 338 2.37 11.78 7.54
N TYR A 339 3.61 12.01 7.07
CA TYR A 339 4.84 11.94 7.86
C TYR A 339 5.20 13.33 8.43
N GLN A 340 4.37 13.86 9.32
CA GLN A 340 4.51 15.26 9.78
C GLN A 340 5.51 15.47 10.93
N HIS A 341 5.93 14.40 11.62
CA HIS A 341 6.71 14.50 12.85
C HIS A 341 8.21 14.74 12.64
N SER A 342 8.71 14.60 11.41
CA SER A 342 10.14 14.78 11.11
C SER A 342 10.34 15.27 9.67
N PRO A 343 11.29 16.19 9.43
CA PRO A 343 11.58 16.67 8.09
C PRO A 343 12.36 15.66 7.22
N ALA A 344 12.80 14.53 7.79
CA ALA A 344 13.73 13.59 7.15
C ALA A 344 13.28 13.13 5.75
N LEU A 345 12.00 12.80 5.59
CA LEU A 345 11.45 12.37 4.30
C LEU A 345 11.52 13.47 3.24
N PHE A 346 11.11 14.68 3.60
CA PHE A 346 11.12 15.83 2.69
C PHE A 346 12.55 16.24 2.35
N HIS A 347 13.44 16.27 3.34
CA HIS A 347 14.85 16.62 3.15
C HIS A 347 15.60 15.60 2.27
N LYS A 348 15.21 14.32 2.25
CA LYS A 348 15.78 13.33 1.31
C LYS A 348 15.53 13.69 -0.16
N ILE A 349 14.31 14.12 -0.50
CA ILE A 349 13.94 14.44 -1.89
C ILE A 349 14.30 15.87 -2.30
N LEU A 350 14.49 16.76 -1.33
CA LEU A 350 14.67 18.19 -1.52
C LEU A 350 15.77 18.57 -2.53
N PRO A 351 16.97 17.95 -2.54
CA PRO A 351 18.03 18.29 -3.49
C PRO A 351 17.63 18.08 -4.96
N HIS A 352 16.62 17.25 -5.21
CA HIS A 352 16.16 16.88 -6.54
C HIS A 352 14.93 17.67 -7.02
N LEU A 353 14.26 18.41 -6.11
CA LEU A 353 13.07 19.20 -6.45
C LEU A 353 13.30 20.28 -7.50
N PRO A 354 14.41 21.05 -7.52
CA PRO A 354 14.63 22.08 -8.55
C PRO A 354 14.67 21.50 -9.96
N LEU A 355 15.29 20.32 -10.12
CA LEU A 355 15.33 19.61 -11.41
C LEU A 355 13.93 19.12 -11.80
N PHE A 356 13.15 18.62 -10.83
CA PHE A 356 11.80 18.16 -11.09
C PHE A 356 10.87 19.29 -11.53
N VAL A 357 10.93 20.44 -10.85
CA VAL A 357 10.20 21.67 -11.22
C VAL A 357 10.53 22.09 -12.65
N LYS A 358 11.81 22.09 -13.03
CA LYS A 358 12.25 22.44 -14.38
C LYS A 358 11.70 21.49 -15.45
N GLN A 359 11.53 20.19 -15.13
CA GLN A 359 10.93 19.22 -16.05
C GLN A 359 9.41 19.39 -16.21
N LEU A 360 8.73 20.05 -15.26
CA LEU A 360 7.28 20.18 -15.20
C LEU A 360 6.75 21.54 -15.73
N GLN A 361 7.56 22.39 -16.35
CA GLN A 361 7.18 23.77 -16.70
C GLN A 361 5.84 23.95 -17.46
N ASN A 362 5.33 22.91 -18.14
CA ASN A 362 4.05 22.92 -18.84
C ASN A 362 3.06 21.84 -18.34
N ASP A 363 3.34 21.21 -17.21
CA ASP A 363 2.55 20.10 -16.65
C ASP A 363 1.67 20.64 -15.50
N PRO A 364 0.36 20.32 -15.46
CA PRO A 364 -0.52 20.73 -14.36
C PRO A 364 -0.03 20.27 -12.98
N VAL A 365 0.74 19.17 -12.91
CA VAL A 365 1.33 18.66 -11.66
C VAL A 365 2.30 19.67 -11.05
N LEU A 366 2.83 20.65 -11.81
CA LEU A 366 3.69 21.69 -11.27
C LEU A 366 3.00 22.51 -10.17
N GLN A 367 1.71 22.82 -10.32
CA GLN A 367 0.96 23.57 -9.32
C GLN A 367 0.78 22.75 -8.04
N GLU A 368 0.46 21.47 -8.18
CA GLU A 368 0.35 20.54 -7.04
C GLU A 368 1.69 20.36 -6.33
N LEU A 369 2.79 20.24 -7.08
CA LEU A 369 4.14 20.13 -6.54
C LEU A 369 4.55 21.41 -5.80
N ALA A 370 4.23 22.59 -6.35
CA ALA A 370 4.50 23.87 -5.70
C ALA A 370 3.75 23.96 -4.38
N SER A 371 2.43 23.69 -4.39
CA SER A 371 1.60 23.71 -3.19
C SER A 371 2.09 22.74 -2.11
N LEU A 372 2.44 21.51 -2.50
CA LEU A 372 3.04 20.51 -1.62
C LEU A 372 4.38 21.00 -1.04
N SER A 373 5.25 21.56 -1.88
CA SER A 373 6.58 22.04 -1.45
C SER A 373 6.47 23.19 -0.45
N TYR A 374 5.62 24.19 -0.72
CA TYR A 374 5.36 25.28 0.23
C TYR A 374 4.78 24.76 1.54
N THR A 375 3.82 23.84 1.48
CA THR A 375 3.21 23.21 2.67
C THR A 375 4.26 22.48 3.52
N MET A 376 5.16 21.71 2.89
CA MET A 376 6.22 20.98 3.59
C MET A 376 7.28 21.92 4.19
N MET A 377 7.66 23.00 3.49
CA MET A 377 8.57 24.02 4.02
C MET A 377 7.93 24.82 5.17
N TYR A 378 6.63 25.07 5.12
CA TYR A 378 5.86 25.67 6.21
C TYR A 378 5.83 24.76 7.44
N LEU A 379 5.51 23.47 7.25
CA LEU A 379 5.50 22.47 8.32
C LEU A 379 6.88 22.31 8.98
N HIS A 380 7.93 22.25 8.17
CA HIS A 380 9.31 22.07 8.60
C HIS A 380 10.12 23.36 8.45
N SER A 381 9.64 24.45 9.06
CA SER A 381 10.35 25.72 9.06
C SER A 381 11.68 25.64 9.85
N GLY A 382 12.57 26.61 9.63
CA GLY A 382 13.87 26.70 10.30
C GLY A 382 15.10 26.28 9.48
N PHE A 383 14.94 26.07 8.17
CA PHE A 383 16.03 25.67 7.26
C PHE A 383 16.12 26.57 6.00
N PRO A 384 16.33 27.89 6.14
CA PRO A 384 16.31 28.84 5.00
C PRO A 384 17.33 28.48 3.91
N ASP A 385 18.59 28.30 4.29
CA ASP A 385 19.69 27.99 3.36
C ASP A 385 19.42 26.71 2.54
N LEU A 386 18.71 25.76 3.13
CA LEU A 386 18.38 24.48 2.50
C LEU A 386 17.22 24.64 1.50
N TYR A 387 16.31 25.59 1.73
CA TYR A 387 15.10 25.80 0.94
C TYR A 387 15.28 26.81 -0.21
N ASP A 388 16.30 27.66 -0.17
CA ASP A 388 16.55 28.71 -1.17
C ASP A 388 16.57 28.19 -2.61
N ALA A 389 17.23 27.06 -2.87
CA ALA A 389 17.29 26.47 -4.21
C ALA A 389 15.91 26.03 -4.74
N VAL A 390 15.03 25.57 -3.85
CA VAL A 390 13.66 25.17 -4.19
C VAL A 390 12.78 26.40 -4.38
N LEU A 391 12.92 27.41 -3.53
CA LEU A 391 12.21 28.68 -3.66
C LEU A 391 12.56 29.41 -4.95
N ASP A 392 13.84 29.45 -5.34
CA ASP A 392 14.27 30.02 -6.63
C ASP A 392 13.70 29.24 -7.82
N ALA A 393 13.62 27.91 -7.73
CA ALA A 393 13.01 27.10 -8.78
C ALA A 393 11.49 27.34 -8.91
N LEU A 394 10.81 27.63 -7.78
CA LEU A 394 9.35 27.84 -7.73
C LEU A 394 8.91 29.30 -7.99
N LYS A 395 9.84 30.24 -8.17
CA LYS A 395 9.53 31.68 -8.32
C LYS A 395 8.50 31.98 -9.40
N ASP A 396 8.55 31.28 -10.52
CA ASP A 396 7.67 31.47 -11.67
C ASP A 396 6.23 30.98 -11.41
N VAL A 397 6.05 30.13 -10.40
CA VAL A 397 4.76 29.57 -9.97
C VAL A 397 4.36 30.04 -8.56
N SER A 398 5.08 31.02 -8.01
CA SER A 398 4.84 31.55 -6.65
C SER A 398 3.44 32.16 -6.47
N ALA A 399 2.79 32.60 -7.56
CA ALA A 399 1.38 33.00 -7.53
C ALA A 399 0.41 31.87 -7.15
N ALA A 400 0.83 30.61 -7.28
CA ALA A 400 0.12 29.42 -6.84
C ALA A 400 0.54 28.95 -5.43
N ALA A 401 1.30 29.76 -4.69
CA ALA A 401 1.61 29.46 -3.30
C ALA A 401 0.31 29.42 -2.47
N PRO A 402 0.06 28.31 -1.74
CA PRO A 402 -1.15 28.18 -0.93
C PRO A 402 -1.15 29.19 0.22
N SER A 403 -2.33 29.63 0.63
CA SER A 403 -2.46 30.46 1.83
C SER A 403 -2.08 29.65 3.07
N VAL A 404 -1.77 30.34 4.17
CA VAL A 404 -1.48 29.66 5.45
C VAL A 404 -2.66 28.79 5.90
N ASP A 405 -3.88 29.26 5.70
CA ASP A 405 -5.09 28.51 6.04
C ASP A 405 -5.24 27.25 5.17
N ASP A 406 -4.97 27.35 3.86
CA ASP A 406 -4.98 26.19 2.96
C ASP A 406 -3.92 25.16 3.36
N MET A 407 -2.70 25.61 3.69
CA MET A 407 -1.62 24.74 4.16
C MET A 407 -2.02 24.02 5.45
N GLN A 408 -2.60 24.73 6.41
CA GLN A 408 -3.07 24.13 7.66
C GLN A 408 -4.22 23.15 7.43
N GLN A 409 -5.18 23.47 6.56
CA GLN A 409 -6.28 22.59 6.20
C GLN A 409 -5.77 21.30 5.54
N LEU A 410 -4.83 21.42 4.61
CA LEU A 410 -4.21 20.27 3.95
C LEU A 410 -3.46 19.40 4.97
N LEU A 411 -2.66 19.98 5.85
CA LEU A 411 -1.98 19.24 6.92
C LEU A 411 -2.98 18.55 7.86
N ASN A 412 -4.09 19.19 8.22
CA ASN A 412 -5.12 18.60 9.06
C ASN A 412 -5.83 17.41 8.38
N GLN A 413 -6.04 17.46 7.06
CA GLN A 413 -6.65 16.36 6.31
C GLN A 413 -5.80 15.08 6.34
N TYR A 414 -4.48 15.22 6.32
CA TYR A 414 -3.53 14.11 6.33
C TYR A 414 -2.95 13.83 7.72
N ARG A 415 -3.34 14.63 8.72
CA ARG A 415 -3.07 14.34 10.13
C ARG A 415 -3.82 13.07 10.48
N LEU A 416 -3.12 11.96 10.38
CA LEU A 416 -3.67 10.70 10.80
C LEU A 416 -4.11 10.85 12.26
N ALA A 417 -5.30 10.35 12.61
CA ALA A 417 -5.64 9.99 13.98
C ALA A 417 -4.61 8.94 14.41
N SER A 418 -3.45 9.45 14.84
CA SER A 418 -2.34 8.67 15.34
C SER A 418 -2.91 7.69 16.34
N ALA A 419 -2.44 6.43 16.33
CA ALA A 419 -2.81 5.47 17.37
C ALA A 419 -2.48 5.96 18.80
N THR A 420 -1.80 7.09 18.93
CA THR A 420 -1.72 7.92 20.13
C THR A 420 -3.10 8.30 20.70
N GLU A 421 -4.15 8.49 19.89
CA GLU A 421 -5.53 8.63 20.38
C GLU A 421 -6.10 7.31 20.93
N ARG A 422 -5.67 6.16 20.38
CA ARG A 422 -6.10 4.83 20.84
C ARG A 422 -5.40 4.34 22.11
N TYR A 423 -4.23 4.89 22.44
CA TYR A 423 -3.59 4.67 23.75
C TYR A 423 -4.16 5.58 24.86
N MET A 424 -5.00 6.54 24.48
CA MET A 424 -5.67 7.48 25.38
C MET A 424 -7.14 7.15 25.66
N GLY A 425 -7.74 6.27 24.86
CA GLY A 425 -9.13 5.84 24.99
C GLY A 425 -9.33 4.71 26.00
N GLY A 426 -8.91 4.92 27.25
CA GLY A 426 -9.37 4.10 28.36
C GLY A 426 -10.76 4.55 28.79
N ILE A 427 -11.78 3.79 28.38
CA ILE A 427 -13.21 3.94 28.73
C ILE A 427 -13.92 5.07 27.94
N VAL A 428 -14.98 4.66 27.23
CA VAL A 428 -15.91 5.50 26.49
C VAL A 428 -16.47 6.60 27.39
N GLY A 429 -16.32 7.88 26.99
CA GLY A 429 -17.21 8.95 27.45
C GLY A 429 -16.62 10.22 28.09
N GLU A 430 -15.33 10.56 27.95
CA GLU A 430 -14.80 11.85 28.43
C GLU A 430 -14.12 12.68 27.33
N PRO A 431 -14.21 14.03 27.40
CA PRO A 431 -13.64 14.94 26.40
C PRO A 431 -12.11 14.84 26.33
N PRO A 432 -11.49 15.16 25.18
CA PRO A 432 -10.06 14.96 24.96
C PRO A 432 -9.24 15.81 25.94
N ALA A 433 -8.65 15.16 26.95
CA ALA A 433 -7.76 15.79 27.91
C ALA A 433 -6.38 16.04 27.28
N LEU A 434 -5.79 17.17 27.67
CA LEU A 434 -4.47 17.70 27.27
C LEU A 434 -3.33 16.69 27.46
N VAL A 435 -3.08 15.84 26.47
CA VAL A 435 -1.89 14.98 26.43
C VAL A 435 -1.09 15.27 25.18
N ARG A 436 0.19 15.57 25.42
CA ARG A 436 1.19 15.86 24.39
C ARG A 436 1.71 14.58 23.75
N ARG A 437 2.14 14.67 22.49
CA ARG A 437 2.76 13.54 21.78
C ARG A 437 4.05 13.11 22.48
N GLU A 438 4.50 11.86 22.29
CA GLU A 438 5.77 11.37 22.87
C GLU A 438 6.98 12.25 22.52
N ALA A 439 7.00 12.81 21.29
CA ALA A 439 8.02 13.76 20.84
C ALA A 439 7.89 15.19 21.43
N GLU A 440 6.78 15.48 22.12
CA GLU A 440 6.45 16.76 22.75
C GLU A 440 6.47 16.66 24.29
N LEU A 441 6.91 15.53 24.84
CA LEU A 441 7.04 15.34 26.28
C LEU A 441 8.15 16.23 26.85
N VAL A 442 7.84 16.85 27.98
CA VAL A 442 8.74 17.78 28.66
C VAL A 442 9.53 17.03 29.73
N GLY A 443 10.86 17.16 29.69
CA GLY A 443 11.76 16.59 30.70
C GLY A 443 11.74 17.35 32.03
N LEU A 444 12.43 16.79 33.03
CA LEU A 444 12.69 17.46 34.31
C LEU A 444 14.19 17.69 34.46
N LEU A 445 14.59 18.93 34.77
CA LEU A 445 15.98 19.26 35.05
C LEU A 445 16.45 18.52 36.31
N ASN A 446 17.68 18.01 36.28
CA ASN A 446 18.32 17.38 37.44
C ASN A 446 19.01 18.48 38.27
N LEU A 447 18.63 18.63 39.54
CA LEU A 447 19.10 19.71 40.43
C LEU A 447 20.25 19.26 41.35
N GLY A 448 21.02 18.27 40.90
CA GLY A 448 22.09 17.63 41.67
C GLY A 448 21.59 16.38 42.39
N ASN A 449 21.85 15.21 41.79
CA ASN A 449 21.44 13.89 42.29
C ASN A 449 19.91 13.73 42.53
N THR A 450 19.05 14.49 41.83
CA THR A 450 17.58 14.41 41.97
C THR A 450 16.91 13.47 40.98
N CYS A 451 17.67 12.62 40.27
CA CYS A 451 17.11 11.69 39.28
C CYS A 451 16.12 10.68 39.89
N TYR A 452 16.28 10.33 41.17
CA TYR A 452 15.35 9.48 41.91
C TYR A 452 13.95 10.10 42.01
N ALA A 453 13.87 11.43 42.13
CA ALA A 453 12.60 12.15 42.19
C ALA A 453 12.04 12.40 40.79
N ASN A 454 12.90 12.77 39.83
CA ASN A 454 12.48 13.04 38.45
C ASN A 454 11.83 11.79 37.81
N SER A 455 12.37 10.60 38.04
CA SER A 455 11.79 9.35 37.53
C SER A 455 10.41 9.05 38.12
N VAL A 456 10.24 9.26 39.43
CA VAL A 456 8.95 9.10 40.12
C VAL A 456 7.92 10.10 39.60
N LEU A 457 8.30 11.37 39.43
CA LEU A 457 7.39 12.42 38.96
C LEU A 457 6.91 12.19 37.52
N GLN A 458 7.81 11.74 36.64
CA GLN A 458 7.44 11.35 35.28
C GLN A 458 6.50 10.13 35.28
N ALA A 459 6.77 9.12 36.11
CA ALA A 459 5.89 7.95 36.23
C ALA A 459 4.48 8.32 36.76
N LEU A 460 4.41 9.20 37.76
CA LEU A 460 3.14 9.70 38.29
C LEU A 460 2.39 10.55 37.25
N TYR A 461 3.09 11.40 36.49
CA TYR A 461 2.49 12.20 35.42
C TYR A 461 1.89 11.33 34.30
N MET A 462 2.55 10.21 33.96
CA MET A 462 2.05 9.24 33.00
C MET A 462 0.86 8.41 33.51
N THR A 463 0.51 8.54 34.79
CA THR A 463 -0.71 7.94 35.36
C THR A 463 -1.92 8.81 35.04
N SER A 464 -2.55 8.59 33.88
CA SER A 464 -3.60 9.46 33.32
C SER A 464 -4.73 9.83 34.28
N ARG A 465 -5.22 8.89 35.09
CA ARG A 465 -6.29 9.14 36.06
C ARG A 465 -5.85 10.15 37.13
N LEU A 466 -4.67 9.94 37.73
CA LEU A 466 -4.11 10.83 38.73
C LEU A 466 -3.87 12.21 38.12
N ARG A 467 -3.18 12.28 36.97
CA ARG A 467 -2.89 13.54 36.28
C ARG A 467 -4.15 14.35 35.99
N ASN A 468 -5.16 13.73 35.39
CA ASN A 468 -6.39 14.43 34.99
C ASN A 468 -7.18 14.91 36.22
N GLN A 469 -7.35 14.04 37.23
CA GLN A 469 -8.03 14.43 38.47
C GLN A 469 -7.33 15.59 39.18
N LEU A 470 -5.99 15.57 39.20
CA LEU A 470 -5.21 16.62 39.81
C LEU A 470 -5.35 17.93 39.02
N LEU A 471 -5.20 17.91 37.69
CA LEU A 471 -5.29 19.10 36.84
C LEU A 471 -6.70 19.72 36.78
N GLN A 472 -7.76 18.94 37.01
CA GLN A 472 -9.14 19.41 37.04
C GLN A 472 -9.60 19.86 38.45
N SER A 473 -8.75 19.73 39.47
CA SER A 473 -9.13 20.07 40.84
C SER A 473 -8.98 21.58 41.11
N ASP A 474 -10.09 22.28 41.24
CA ASP A 474 -10.11 23.72 41.57
C ASP A 474 -10.00 24.00 43.09
N THR A 475 -10.03 22.95 43.92
CA THR A 475 -10.21 23.07 45.38
C THR A 475 -8.98 22.67 46.21
N LEU A 476 -7.81 22.48 45.59
CA LEU A 476 -6.59 22.13 46.32
C LEU A 476 -6.06 23.33 47.13
N PRO A 477 -5.88 23.21 48.46
CA PRO A 477 -5.37 24.30 49.27
C PRO A 477 -3.95 24.71 48.86
N PRO A 478 -3.63 26.03 48.85
CA PRO A 478 -2.29 26.50 48.57
C PRO A 478 -1.28 25.98 49.61
N GLY A 479 -0.06 25.68 49.16
CA GLY A 479 1.02 25.19 50.01
C GLY A 479 0.98 23.69 50.33
N THR A 480 0.00 22.95 49.81
CA THR A 480 -0.04 21.48 49.89
C THR A 480 0.87 20.82 48.84
N ILE A 481 1.31 19.61 49.12
CA ILE A 481 2.08 18.79 48.17
C ILE A 481 1.26 18.52 46.91
N LEU A 482 -0.04 18.24 47.05
CA LEU A 482 -0.94 18.00 45.92
C LEU A 482 -1.09 19.25 45.03
N LYS A 483 -1.17 20.45 45.61
CA LYS A 483 -1.21 21.69 44.82
C LYS A 483 0.10 21.92 44.08
N SER A 484 1.22 21.72 44.74
CA SER A 484 2.56 21.82 44.14
C SER A 484 2.76 20.80 43.01
N LEU A 485 2.24 19.57 43.18
CA LEU A 485 2.24 18.54 42.14
C LEU A 485 1.34 18.92 40.95
N GLN A 486 0.18 19.54 41.21
CA GLN A 486 -0.73 20.05 40.17
C GLN A 486 -0.03 21.08 39.29
N GLU A 487 0.67 22.04 39.90
CA GLU A 487 1.42 23.08 39.19
C GLU A 487 2.55 22.49 38.34
N LEU A 488 3.31 21.54 38.90
CA LEU A 488 4.33 20.82 38.14
C LEU A 488 3.73 20.06 36.94
N PHE A 489 2.59 19.39 37.12
CA PHE A 489 1.91 18.68 36.04
C PHE A 489 1.38 19.64 34.97
N ALA A 490 0.92 20.84 35.36
CA ALA A 490 0.53 21.87 34.42
C ALA A 490 1.73 22.34 33.58
N PHE A 491 2.92 22.50 34.19
CA PHE A 491 4.15 22.80 33.47
C PHE A 491 4.56 21.69 32.50
N LEU A 492 4.46 20.42 32.90
CA LEU A 492 4.74 19.29 32.01
C LEU A 492 3.74 19.23 30.84
N ALA A 493 2.47 19.56 31.09
CA ALA A 493 1.42 19.57 30.08
C ALA A 493 1.49 20.77 29.10
N LEU A 494 1.97 21.93 29.54
CA LEU A 494 1.82 23.19 28.79
C LEU A 494 3.15 23.87 28.38
N SER A 495 4.29 23.53 29.00
CA SER A 495 5.54 24.25 28.75
C SER A 495 6.12 23.94 27.36
N GLN A 496 6.51 24.95 26.57
CA GLN A 496 7.19 24.72 25.29
C GLN A 496 8.71 24.46 25.43
N ARG A 497 9.21 24.37 26.66
CA ARG A 497 10.63 24.08 26.93
C ARG A 497 10.89 22.58 26.87
N PRO A 498 12.09 22.14 26.45
CA PRO A 498 12.45 20.71 26.45
C PRO A 498 12.49 20.11 27.86
N ALA A 499 12.67 20.93 28.90
CA ALA A 499 12.59 20.52 30.29
C ALA A 499 12.13 21.67 31.21
N VAL A 500 11.56 21.32 32.36
CA VAL A 500 11.15 22.26 33.42
C VAL A 500 11.91 21.98 34.73
N CYS A 501 12.07 23.00 35.56
CA CYS A 501 12.74 22.91 36.85
C CYS A 501 11.74 22.46 37.94
N PRO A 502 11.93 21.31 38.61
CA PRO A 502 11.03 20.85 39.67
C PRO A 502 11.36 21.42 41.07
N GLU A 503 12.15 22.48 41.17
CA GLU A 503 12.68 23.00 42.44
C GLU A 503 11.60 23.35 43.46
N ASP A 504 10.55 24.07 43.04
CA ASP A 504 9.44 24.45 43.92
C ASP A 504 8.70 23.23 44.48
N PHE A 505 8.50 22.21 43.65
CA PHE A 505 7.90 20.96 44.08
C PHE A 505 8.77 20.24 45.10
N LEU A 506 10.06 20.04 44.79
CA LEU A 506 10.98 19.35 45.67
C LEU A 506 11.17 20.06 47.02
N ARG A 507 11.07 21.40 47.05
CA ARG A 507 11.10 22.16 48.31
C ARG A 507 9.96 21.78 49.27
N THR A 508 8.80 21.42 48.72
CA THR A 508 7.60 21.07 49.50
C THR A 508 7.44 19.57 49.75
N SER A 509 7.99 18.71 48.88
CA SER A 509 7.69 17.27 48.86
C SER A 509 8.83 16.37 49.35
N LYS A 510 9.98 16.94 49.71
CA LYS A 510 11.16 16.18 50.09
C LYS A 510 11.03 15.60 51.51
N PRO A 511 11.31 14.29 51.71
CA PRO A 511 11.39 13.71 53.04
C PRO A 511 12.38 14.49 53.93
N PRO A 512 12.05 14.76 55.21
CA PRO A 512 12.90 15.56 56.11
C PRO A 512 14.31 14.99 56.32
N TRP A 513 14.48 13.67 56.18
CA TRP A 513 15.76 12.97 56.34
C TRP A 513 16.58 12.86 55.05
N PHE A 514 16.09 13.38 53.92
CA PHE A 514 16.88 13.42 52.69
C PHE A 514 17.78 14.65 52.68
N HIS A 515 19.09 14.46 52.50
CA HIS A 515 20.03 15.56 52.35
C HIS A 515 20.11 16.06 50.90
N GLN A 516 20.40 17.34 50.71
CA GLN A 516 20.47 17.93 49.37
C GLN A 516 21.79 17.52 48.70
N GLY A 517 21.72 17.13 47.42
CA GLY A 517 22.90 16.71 46.66
C GLY A 517 23.32 15.25 46.87
N GLU A 518 22.63 14.48 47.72
CA GLU A 518 22.84 13.03 47.85
C GLU A 518 21.89 12.24 46.94
N GLN A 519 22.35 11.07 46.48
CA GLN A 519 21.47 10.10 45.82
C GLN A 519 20.54 9.46 46.87
N GLN A 520 19.29 9.21 46.48
CA GLN A 520 18.26 8.68 47.38
C GLN A 520 17.49 7.53 46.69
N ASP A 521 16.77 6.72 47.47
CA ASP A 521 15.91 5.67 46.94
C ASP A 521 14.59 6.27 46.40
N CYS A 522 14.29 6.01 45.12
CA CYS A 522 13.08 6.50 44.47
C CYS A 522 11.79 5.88 45.03
N SER A 523 11.84 4.64 45.53
CA SER A 523 10.72 3.96 46.17
C SER A 523 10.40 4.59 47.53
N GLU A 524 11.43 4.95 48.29
CA GLU A 524 11.28 5.66 49.56
C GLU A 524 10.68 7.06 49.35
N PHE A 525 11.16 7.79 48.34
CA PHE A 525 10.59 9.08 47.94
C PHE A 525 9.11 8.96 47.54
N LEU A 526 8.76 7.98 46.69
CA LEU A 526 7.39 7.75 46.25
C LEU A 526 6.47 7.43 47.43
N ARG A 527 6.89 6.54 48.33
CA ARG A 527 6.11 6.17 49.51
C ARG A 527 5.83 7.36 50.40
N TYR A 528 6.86 8.15 50.72
CA TYR A 528 6.69 9.38 51.50
C TYR A 528 5.76 10.38 50.80
N LEU A 529 5.90 10.56 49.49
CA LEU A 529 5.08 11.47 48.69
C LEU A 529 3.60 11.09 48.75
N VAL A 530 3.29 9.81 48.57
CA VAL A 530 1.91 9.28 48.61
C VAL A 530 1.34 9.38 50.03
N ASP A 531 2.09 8.96 51.04
CA ASP A 531 1.65 9.00 52.44
C ASP A 531 1.38 10.45 52.89
N SER A 532 2.28 11.38 52.57
CA SER A 532 2.13 12.79 52.94
C SER A 532 0.96 13.45 52.21
N SER A 533 0.78 13.18 50.91
CA SER A 533 -0.36 13.68 50.13
C SER A 533 -1.69 13.16 50.67
N HIS A 534 -1.75 11.89 51.07
CA HIS A 534 -2.94 11.26 51.66
C HIS A 534 -3.28 11.85 53.04
N GLU A 535 -2.29 12.07 53.89
CA GLU A 535 -2.48 12.70 55.19
C GLU A 535 -2.91 14.17 55.08
N GLU A 536 -2.42 14.91 54.08
CA GLU A 536 -2.91 16.27 53.76
C GLU A 536 -4.39 16.25 53.35
N GLU A 537 -4.78 15.32 52.46
CA GLU A 537 -6.16 15.18 52.00
C GLU A 537 -7.12 14.79 53.15
N LYS A 538 -6.72 13.87 54.04
CA LYS A 538 -7.49 13.53 55.25
C LYS A 538 -7.71 14.73 56.16
N LYS A 539 -6.67 15.54 56.38
CA LYS A 539 -6.75 16.75 57.21
C LYS A 539 -7.64 17.82 56.58
N THR A 540 -7.78 17.85 55.25
CA THR A 540 -8.73 18.75 54.57
C THR A 540 -10.17 18.25 54.60
N ARG A 541 -10.39 16.92 54.76
CA ARG A 541 -11.73 16.32 54.85
C ARG A 541 -12.37 16.36 56.25
N LEU A 542 -11.62 16.73 57.29
CA LEU A 542 -12.14 16.93 58.65
C LEU A 542 -11.94 18.40 59.07
N PRO A 543 -12.95 19.19 59.51
CA PRO A 543 -14.31 18.80 59.86
C PRO A 543 -15.41 19.79 59.34
N THR A 544 -16.31 19.33 58.47
CA THR A 544 -17.65 19.95 58.26
C THR A 544 -18.74 19.21 59.04
N GLU A 545 -18.46 18.00 59.53
CA GLU A 545 -19.44 17.16 60.25
C GLU A 545 -19.69 17.60 61.71
N TRP A 546 -18.86 18.47 62.29
CA TRP A 546 -19.11 19.04 63.63
C TRP A 546 -20.08 20.24 63.61
N LEU A 547 -20.13 21.01 62.51
CA LEU A 547 -21.01 22.18 62.38
C LEU A 547 -22.47 21.80 62.08
N THR A 548 -22.70 20.63 61.46
CA THR A 548 -24.05 20.08 61.24
C THR A 548 -24.64 19.47 62.50
N LYS A 549 -23.81 18.98 63.43
CA LYS A 549 -24.28 18.36 64.69
C LYS A 549 -24.68 19.39 65.75
N CYS A 550 -24.03 20.56 65.81
CA CYS A 550 -24.44 21.65 66.71
C CYS A 550 -25.69 22.43 66.25
N ARG A 551 -26.15 22.24 65.00
CA ARG A 551 -27.40 22.85 64.48
C ARG A 551 -28.65 21.96 64.65
N ALA A 552 -28.49 20.70 65.06
CA ALA A 552 -29.59 19.74 65.17
C ALA A 552 -30.17 19.61 66.59
N ASP A 553 -29.53 20.19 67.61
CA ASP A 553 -29.89 20.03 69.04
C ASP A 553 -30.55 21.27 69.69
N THR A 554 -31.19 22.14 68.90
CA THR A 554 -32.14 23.13 69.45
C THR A 554 -33.54 22.89 68.89
N HIS A 555 -34.36 22.26 69.73
CA HIS A 555 -35.79 21.96 69.55
C HIS A 555 -36.67 23.20 69.31
N PRO A 556 -37.93 23.00 68.84
CA PRO A 556 -38.73 23.99 68.14
C PRO A 556 -39.56 24.86 69.09
N GLY A 557 -39.56 26.16 68.85
CA GLY A 557 -40.49 27.09 69.47
C GLY A 557 -40.14 28.53 69.15
N GLY A 558 -41.07 29.28 68.55
CA GLY A 558 -40.93 30.73 68.41
C GLY A 558 -41.36 31.29 67.06
N LEU A 559 -42.66 31.51 66.96
CA LEU A 559 -43.41 32.22 65.92
C LEU A 559 -42.90 33.65 65.61
N TRP A 560 -42.94 33.98 64.32
CA TRP A 560 -43.14 35.30 63.66
C TRP A 560 -41.96 36.26 63.50
N GLY A 561 -41.81 36.80 62.29
CA GLY A 561 -40.92 37.93 62.05
C GLY A 561 -40.71 38.29 60.58
N SER A 562 -41.66 39.00 60.02
CA SER A 562 -41.64 39.67 58.72
C SER A 562 -40.49 40.68 58.55
N CYS A 563 -40.19 40.99 57.28
CA CYS A 563 -39.72 42.30 56.79
C CYS A 563 -38.31 42.82 57.14
N LEU A 564 -37.80 43.60 56.17
CA LEU A 564 -36.74 44.64 56.20
C LEU A 564 -35.30 44.13 56.08
N HIS A 565 -34.56 44.47 55.01
CA HIS A 565 -33.98 45.79 54.64
C HIS A 565 -33.09 46.43 55.72
N HIS A 566 -31.93 46.92 55.25
CA HIS A 566 -30.85 47.73 55.86
C HIS A 566 -29.58 46.93 56.28
N LEU A 567 -28.53 46.85 55.43
CA LEU A 567 -27.39 47.80 55.18
C LEU A 567 -26.41 47.92 56.38
N PRO A 568 -25.08 48.17 56.21
CA PRO A 568 -24.45 48.91 55.10
C PRO A 568 -23.10 48.35 54.56
N LEU A 569 -22.80 48.65 53.29
CA LEU A 569 -21.43 48.84 52.80
C LEU A 569 -21.39 50.20 52.07
N PRO A 570 -20.43 51.09 52.37
CA PRO A 570 -20.41 52.44 51.84
C PRO A 570 -19.75 52.54 50.45
N TYR A 571 -20.36 53.38 49.60
CA TYR A 571 -19.73 54.43 48.74
C TYR A 571 -18.48 54.01 47.93
N LEU A 572 -18.40 53.98 46.58
CA LEU A 572 -18.62 54.94 45.47
C LEU A 572 -17.57 54.48 44.39
N GLN A 573 -17.59 54.73 43.08
CA GLN A 573 -18.44 55.43 42.13
C GLN A 573 -17.96 55.03 40.71
N TRP A 574 -18.90 54.75 39.78
CA TRP A 574 -19.10 55.43 38.47
C TRP A 574 -17.89 55.59 37.50
N ARG A 575 -17.96 55.46 36.16
CA ARG A 575 -19.01 55.55 35.10
C ARG A 575 -18.33 54.99 33.81
N GLU A 576 -18.86 54.05 33.04
CA GLU A 576 -19.90 54.12 31.99
C GLU A 576 -19.64 55.06 30.80
N GLN A 577 -20.04 54.55 29.61
CA GLN A 577 -20.19 55.15 28.26
C GLN A 577 -18.98 54.95 27.32
N GLU A 578 -19.08 54.31 26.16
CA GLU A 578 -20.21 53.90 25.29
C GLU A 578 -20.04 52.48 24.72
#